data_AF-A0A1G2HG49-F1
#
_entry.id   AF-A0A1G2HG49-F1
#
_cell.length_a   1.000
_cell.length_b   1.000
_cell.length_c   1.000
_cell.angle_alpha   90.00
_cell.angle_beta   90.00
_cell.angle_gamma   90.00
#
_symmetry.space_group_name_H-M   'P 1'
#
loop_
_entity.id
_entity.type
_entity.pdbx_description
1 polymer ?
#
loop_
_entity_poly.entity_id
_entity_poly.type
_entity_poly.pdbx_seq_one_letter_code
_entity_poly.pdbx_strand_id
1 'polypeptide(L)' 'MKTKFVYLHIPKCHADEHKQDIAQVKKAISDIVAHEDIEIWMHTPNKFLEGFTPSMCLEDGEVERVLNLIKASEDGTTL' A
#
# COMPACT_ATOMS: atom_id res chain seq x y z
N MET A 1 35.19 23.24 -17.14
CA MET A 1 34.61 23.39 -15.79
C MET A 1 33.37 22.50 -15.73
N LYS A 2 33.34 21.49 -14.85
CA LYS A 2 32.22 20.53 -14.76
C LYS A 2 31.10 21.16 -13.92
N THR A 3 30.04 21.62 -14.57
CA THR A 3 28.86 22.20 -13.92
C THR A 3 28.15 21.09 -13.16
N LYS A 4 28.12 21.20 -11.83
CA LYS A 4 27.30 20.34 -10.96
C LYS A 4 25.83 20.61 -11.29
N PHE A 5 25.12 19.60 -11.77
CA PHE A 5 23.68 19.60 -11.82
C PHE A 5 23.17 19.59 -10.37
N VAL A 6 22.66 20.73 -9.91
CA VAL A 6 21.84 20.80 -8.71
C VAL A 6 20.55 20.10 -9.07
N TYR A 7 20.35 18.88 -8.55
CA TYR A 7 19.05 18.24 -8.58
C TYR A 7 18.11 19.12 -7.76
N LEU A 8 17.35 19.98 -8.44
CA LEU A 8 16.11 20.49 -7.87
C LEU A 8 15.25 19.26 -7.59
N HIS A 9 15.01 19.00 -6.30
CA HIS A 9 13.97 18.08 -5.86
C HIS A 9 12.63 18.74 -6.19
N ILE A 10 12.22 18.58 -7.45
CA ILE A 10 10.87 18.94 -7.91
C ILE A 10 9.94 17.92 -7.24
N PRO A 11 8.97 18.33 -6.41
CA PRO A 11 7.98 17.40 -5.88
C PRO A 11 7.13 16.93 -7.06
N LYS A 12 7.51 15.81 -7.66
CA LYS A 12 6.74 15.18 -8.73
C LYS A 12 5.52 14.54 -8.09
N CYS A 13 4.34 15.02 -8.48
CA CYS A 13 3.05 14.33 -8.43
C CYS A 13 3.03 12.92 -7.80
N HIS A 14 3.01 12.82 -6.46
CA HIS A 14 2.78 11.53 -5.78
C HIS A 14 1.35 11.00 -5.94
N ALA A 15 0.42 11.79 -6.50
CA ALA A 15 -0.97 11.38 -6.69
C ALA A 15 -1.12 10.21 -7.67
N ASP A 16 -0.25 10.11 -8.69
CA ASP A 16 -0.31 9.01 -9.66
C ASP A 16 0.35 7.74 -9.13
N GLU A 17 1.44 7.87 -8.38
CA GLU A 17 2.10 6.77 -7.66
C GLU A 17 1.14 6.18 -6.62
N HIS A 18 0.53 7.02 -5.78
CA HIS A 18 -0.43 6.57 -4.77
C HIS A 18 -1.65 5.86 -5.36
N LYS A 19 -2.15 6.28 -6.53
CA LYS A 19 -3.21 5.56 -7.25
C LYS A 19 -2.75 4.19 -7.76
N GLN A 20 -1.51 4.09 -8.24
CA GLN A 20 -0.93 2.83 -8.67
C GLN A 20 -0.76 1.87 -7.48
N ASP A 21 -0.33 2.38 -6.34
CA ASP A 21 -0.16 1.61 -5.10
C ASP A 21 -1.50 1.05 -4.60
N ILE A 22 -2.54 1.89 -4.56
CA ILE A 22 -3.90 1.45 -4.23
C ILE A 22 -4.37 0.38 -5.21
N ALA A 23 -4.20 0.59 -6.53
CA ALA A 23 -4.62 -0.36 -7.54
C ALA A 23 -3.88 -1.70 -7.40
N GLN A 24 -2.59 -1.66 -7.08
CA GLN A 24 -1.78 -2.84 -6.84
C GLN A 24 -2.27 -3.62 -5.61
N VAL A 25 -2.51 -2.94 -4.50
CA VAL A 25 -3.03 -3.57 -3.26
C VAL A 25 -4.40 -4.17 -3.48
N LYS A 26 -5.33 -3.43 -4.10
CA LYS A 26 -6.68 -3.93 -4.41
C LYS A 26 -6.66 -5.17 -5.29
N LYS A 27 -5.74 -5.21 -6.26
CA LYS A 27 -5.55 -6.40 -7.11
C LYS A 27 -4.95 -7.57 -6.33
N ALA A 28 -4.03 -7.33 -5.41
CA ALA A 28 -3.42 -8.40 -4.62
C ALA A 28 -4.42 -9.03 -3.63
N ILE A 29 -5.24 -8.20 -2.96
CA ILE A 29 -6.21 -8.70 -1.98
C ILE A 29 -7.44 -9.36 -2.64
N SER A 30 -7.74 -9.06 -3.91
CA SER A 30 -8.89 -9.67 -4.62
C SER A 30 -8.78 -11.17 -4.82
N ASP A 31 -7.56 -11.72 -4.71
CA ASP A 31 -7.34 -13.17 -4.79
C ASP A 31 -7.67 -13.89 -3.47
N ILE A 32 -7.83 -13.14 -2.37
CA ILE A 32 -8.05 -13.66 -1.00
C ILE A 32 -9.46 -13.32 -0.50
N VAL A 33 -9.93 -12.11 -0.79
CA VAL A 33 -11.16 -11.53 -0.25
C VAL A 33 -12.12 -11.23 -1.38
N ALA A 34 -13.42 -11.43 -1.14
CA ALA A 34 -14.46 -11.12 -2.12
C ALA A 34 -14.41 -9.62 -2.49
N HIS A 35 -14.71 -9.31 -3.74
CA HIS A 35 -14.59 -7.94 -4.25
C HIS A 35 -15.38 -6.90 -3.44
N GLU A 36 -16.56 -7.28 -2.96
CA GLU A 36 -17.44 -6.45 -2.11
C GLU A 36 -16.84 -6.12 -0.74
N ASP A 37 -15.94 -6.97 -0.23
CA ASP A 37 -15.31 -6.83 1.08
C ASP A 37 -13.97 -6.09 1.01
N ILE A 38 -13.42 -5.83 -0.19
CA ILE A 38 -12.12 -5.15 -0.35
C ILE A 38 -12.16 -3.76 0.27
N GLU A 39 -13.21 -2.97 0.00
CA GLU A 39 -13.34 -1.63 0.60
C GLU A 39 -13.43 -1.71 2.13
N ILE A 40 -14.16 -2.69 2.66
CA ILE A 40 -14.29 -2.90 4.10
C ILE A 40 -12.91 -3.22 4.70
N TRP A 41 -12.18 -4.15 4.08
CA TRP A 41 -10.84 -4.55 4.51
C TRP A 41 -9.86 -3.37 4.50
N MET A 42 -9.88 -2.55 3.45
CA MET A 42 -9.02 -1.36 3.30
C MET A 42 -9.21 -0.35 4.43
N HIS A 43 -10.41 -0.28 5.00
CA HIS A 43 -10.77 0.64 6.09
C HIS A 43 -10.88 -0.04 7.46
N THR A 44 -10.56 -1.33 7.56
CA THR A 44 -10.60 -2.06 8.82
C THR A 44 -9.24 -2.00 9.52
N PRO A 45 -9.18 -1.59 10.80
CA PRO A 45 -7.96 -1.65 11.61
C PRO A 45 -7.38 -3.06 11.66
N ASN A 46 -6.08 -3.19 11.43
CA ASN A 46 -5.42 -4.48 11.39
C ASN A 46 -4.31 -4.59 12.45
N LYS A 47 -4.31 -5.67 13.24
CA LYS A 47 -3.32 -5.91 14.30
C LYS A 47 -1.87 -6.03 13.78
N PHE A 48 -1.66 -6.47 12.54
CA PHE A 48 -0.33 -6.52 11.89
C PHE A 48 0.16 -5.17 11.41
N LEU A 49 -0.77 -4.25 11.23
CA LEU A 49 -0.50 -2.85 10.95
C LEU A 49 -0.55 -2.03 12.24
N GLU A 50 -0.35 -2.64 13.42
CA GLU A 50 -0.36 -1.95 14.71
C GLU A 50 -1.67 -1.18 15.00
N GLY A 51 -2.79 -1.65 14.44
CA GLY A 51 -4.09 -1.00 14.56
C GLY A 51 -4.37 0.06 13.49
N PHE A 52 -3.43 0.33 12.58
CA PHE A 52 -3.70 1.14 11.39
C PHE A 52 -4.53 0.39 10.36
N THR A 53 -5.17 1.15 9.49
CA THR A 53 -5.91 0.61 8.34
C THR A 53 -4.96 0.51 7.13
N PRO A 54 -5.19 -0.45 6.22
CA PRO A 54 -4.43 -0.52 4.96
C PRO A 54 -4.45 0.80 4.19
N SER A 55 -5.59 1.51 4.14
CA SER A 55 -5.69 2.82 3.49
C SER A 55 -4.75 3.86 4.11
N MET A 56 -4.69 3.95 5.44
CA MET A 56 -3.77 4.87 6.13
C MET A 56 -2.30 4.56 5.80
N CYS A 57 -1.92 3.27 5.82
CA CYS A 57 -0.57 2.85 5.44
C CYS A 57 -0.24 3.25 3.99
N LEU A 58 -1.20 3.18 3.06
CA LEU A 58 -0.97 3.60 1.67
C LEU A 58 -0.87 5.11 1.51
N GLU A 59 -1.60 5.89 2.31
CA GLU A 59 -1.47 7.35 2.36
C GLU A 59 -0.09 7.79 2.85
N ASP A 60 0.47 7.03 3.80
CA ASP A 60 1.82 7.25 4.35
C ASP A 60 2.94 6.65 3.49
N GLY A 61 2.61 5.99 2.37
CA GLY A 61 3.58 5.36 1.46
C GLY A 61 4.13 4.01 1.95
N GLU A 62 3.54 3.41 2.99
CA GLU A 62 3.89 2.09 3.53
C GLU A 62 3.30 0.92 2.70
N VAL A 63 3.42 0.99 1.38
CA VAL A 63 2.80 0.03 0.44
C VAL A 63 3.32 -1.40 0.67
N GLU A 64 4.63 -1.56 0.85
CA GLU A 64 5.25 -2.87 1.08
C GLU A 64 4.72 -3.55 2.35
N ARG A 65 4.42 -2.75 3.38
CA ARG A 65 3.86 -3.25 4.64
C ARG A 65 2.50 -3.89 4.43
N VAL A 66 1.63 -3.24 3.65
CA VAL A 66 0.31 -3.77 3.30
C VAL A 66 0.41 -4.99 2.40
N LEU A 67 1.31 -4.99 1.41
CA LEU A 67 1.54 -6.15 0.54
C LEU A 67 2.07 -7.38 1.31
N ASN A 68 2.92 -7.17 2.33
CA ASN A 68 3.41 -8.26 3.17
C ASN A 68 2.30 -8.87 4.03
N LEU A 69 1.35 -8.06 4.50
CA LEU A 69 0.15 -8.56 5.18
C LEU A 69 -0.69 -9.46 4.26
N ILE A 70 -0.86 -9.06 2.98
CA ILE A 70 -1.60 -9.85 1.99
C ILE A 70 -0.92 -11.20 1.78
N LYS A 71 0.39 -11.23 1.52
CA LYS A 71 1.16 -12.48 1.35
C LYS A 71 1.06 -13.40 2.57
N ALA A 72 1.18 -12.84 3.77
CA ALA A 72 1.04 -13.63 4.99
C ALA A 72 -0.36 -14.24 5.15
N SER A 73 -1.38 -13.57 4.61
CA SER A 73 -2.76 -14.08 4.57
C SER A 73 -2.95 -15.20 3.53
N GLU A 74 -2.25 -15.14 2.39
CA GLU A 74 -2.25 -16.21 1.35
C GLU A 74 -1.60 -17.49 1.86
N ASP A 75 -0.48 -17.37 2.58
CA ASP A 75 0.29 -18.52 3.07
C ASP A 75 -0.43 -19.29 4.19
N GLY A 76 -1.63 -18.85 4.61
CA GLY A 76 -2.38 -19.45 5.72
C GLY A 76 -1.61 -19.40 7.04
N THR A 77 -0.56 -18.55 7.12
CA THR A 77 0.19 -18.35 8.34
C THR A 77 -0.77 -17.69 9.31
N THR A 78 -1.19 -18.46 10.31
CA THR A 78 -2.09 -17.97 11.35
C THR A 78 -1.39 -16.83 12.06
N LEU A 79 -1.87 -15.65 11.73
CA LEU A 79 -1.48 -14.35 12.18
C LEU A 79 -2.41 -13.99 13.33
#